data_AF-A0A368F108-F1
#
_entry.id   AF-A0A368F108-F1
#
_cell.length_a   1.000
_cell.length_b   1.000
_cell.length_c   1.000
_cell.angle_alpha   90.00
_cell.angle_beta   90.00
_cell.angle_gamma   90.00
#
_symmetry.space_group_name_H-M   'P 1'
#
loop_
_entity.id
_entity.type
_entity.pdbx_description
1 polymer ?
#
loop_
_entity_poly.entity_id
_entity_poly.type
_entity_poly.pdbx_seq_one_letter_code
_entity_poly.pdbx_strand_id
1 'polypeptide(L)'
;MPEPRPKCIKKVLHAGRGALPDYRTGTKALFHYETLKPKDPVKPEVGMPESRWSLGLRDDYDVIDNTRRSWPGGYGKPLELIFGKKFQLPVFETCLRSMLVDEVSQFDIELSELCTYPMVSKKLRDLAKPHDKGHSHGHDSHMCAAALSAGTGYDELDELMRDPRPLRFIFHLLSVTQPEEYEAEGWQLTSEEKIQSVETLRLQGNQLFSQKKYEEAINKYREALGRLDTLILREKPGEPEWEELDRKNISLYSNLSQCYLNVGNMYEA
;
A
#
# COMPACT_ATOMS: atom_id res chain seq x y z
N MET A 1 18.05 17.00 12.58
CA MET A 1 18.97 15.87 12.33
C MET A 1 18.61 15.30 10.98
N PRO A 2 19.55 15.10 10.03
CA PRO A 2 19.22 14.35 8.82
C PRO A 2 18.76 12.95 9.21
N GLU A 3 17.70 12.45 8.58
CA GLU A 3 17.25 11.08 8.81
C GLU A 3 18.40 10.10 8.51
N PRO A 4 18.58 9.05 9.32
CA PRO A 4 19.61 8.05 9.06
C PRO A 4 19.37 7.46 7.66
N ARG A 5 20.41 7.48 6.82
CA ARG A 5 20.30 6.88 5.48
C ARG A 5 20.09 5.37 5.66
N PRO A 6 19.14 4.77 4.94
CA PRO A 6 18.92 3.34 5.06
C PRO A 6 20.15 2.59 4.59
N LYS A 7 20.44 1.52 5.30
CA LYS A 7 21.63 0.71 5.07
C LYS A 7 21.36 -0.29 3.95
N CYS A 8 21.51 0.19 2.72
CA CYS A 8 21.37 -0.63 1.52
C CYS A 8 22.42 -0.30 0.46
N ILE A 9 22.78 -1.29 -0.35
CA ILE A 9 23.71 -1.15 -1.48
C ILE A 9 22.93 -1.40 -2.77
N LYS A 10 22.93 -0.43 -3.68
CA LYS A 10 22.25 -0.53 -4.99
C LYS A 10 23.23 -0.97 -6.08
N LYS A 11 22.77 -1.88 -6.95
CA LYS A 11 23.41 -2.23 -8.22
C LYS A 11 22.37 -2.23 -9.34
N VAL A 12 22.56 -1.38 -10.34
CA VAL A 12 21.68 -1.36 -11.53
C VAL A 12 21.97 -2.58 -12.39
N LEU A 13 20.94 -3.38 -12.68
CA LEU A 13 21.00 -4.56 -13.54
C LEU A 13 20.56 -4.23 -14.97
N HIS A 14 19.54 -3.38 -15.10
CA HIS A 14 19.09 -2.82 -16.37
C HIS A 14 18.81 -1.33 -16.16
N ALA A 15 19.42 -0.48 -17.00
CA ALA A 15 19.19 0.95 -16.93
C ALA A 15 17.74 1.28 -17.31
N GLY A 16 17.09 2.14 -16.54
CA GLY A 16 15.78 2.67 -16.92
C GLY A 16 15.88 3.76 -17.98
N ARG A 17 14.76 4.43 -18.21
CA ARG A 17 14.57 5.43 -19.27
C ARG A 17 14.13 6.76 -18.69
N GLY A 18 14.42 7.82 -19.43
CA GLY A 18 14.01 9.18 -19.08
C GLY A 18 14.79 9.78 -17.92
N ALA A 19 14.21 10.81 -17.31
CA ALA A 19 14.75 11.47 -16.13
C ALA A 19 14.23 10.83 -14.84
N LEU A 20 14.94 11.06 -13.74
CA LEU A 20 14.50 10.61 -12.42
C LEU A 20 13.17 11.27 -12.07
N PRO A 21 12.10 10.49 -11.79
CA PRO A 21 10.82 11.05 -11.38
C PRO A 21 10.96 11.86 -10.09
N ASP A 22 10.10 12.88 -9.93
CA ASP A 22 9.96 13.56 -8.65
C ASP A 22 9.07 12.73 -7.72
N TYR A 23 9.66 12.17 -6.67
CA TYR A 23 9.01 11.31 -5.69
C TYR A 23 8.53 12.11 -4.47
N ARG A 24 7.53 12.96 -4.68
CA ARG A 24 6.85 13.69 -3.60
C ARG A 24 5.76 12.84 -2.92
N THR A 25 5.28 13.30 -1.76
CA THR A 25 4.17 12.65 -1.05
C THR A 25 2.96 12.47 -1.98
N GLY A 26 2.36 11.29 -1.95
CA GLY A 26 1.27 10.91 -2.84
C GLY A 26 1.71 10.38 -4.21
N THR A 27 3.01 10.40 -4.55
CA THR A 27 3.46 9.77 -5.80
C THR A 27 3.17 8.27 -5.75
N LYS A 28 2.64 7.69 -6.83
CA LYS A 28 2.37 6.25 -6.93
C LYS A 28 3.44 5.59 -7.80
N ALA A 29 4.07 4.54 -7.29
CA ALA A 29 4.97 3.68 -8.05
C ALA A 29 4.36 2.29 -8.24
N LEU A 30 4.36 1.81 -9.47
CA LEU A 30 3.97 0.45 -9.84
C LEU A 30 5.24 -0.33 -10.17
N PHE A 31 5.45 -1.48 -9.51
CA PHE A 31 6.70 -2.23 -9.66
C PHE A 31 6.53 -3.73 -9.41
N HIS A 32 7.44 -4.51 -9.98
CA HIS A 32 7.68 -5.87 -9.55
C HIS A 32 8.86 -5.90 -8.59
N TYR A 33 8.85 -6.84 -7.65
CA TYR A 33 10.04 -7.21 -6.90
C TYR A 33 10.18 -8.72 -6.73
N GLU A 34 11.41 -9.11 -6.42
CA GLU A 34 11.80 -10.43 -5.96
C GLU A 34 12.69 -10.30 -4.73
N THR A 35 12.47 -11.13 -3.72
CA THR A 35 13.25 -11.16 -2.48
C THR A 35 14.03 -12.45 -2.39
N LEU A 36 15.32 -12.33 -2.12
CA LEU A 36 16.26 -13.44 -2.04
C LEU A 36 16.92 -13.47 -0.66
N LYS A 37 16.87 -14.62 -0.01
CA LYS A 37 17.59 -14.92 1.23
C LYS A 37 18.88 -15.67 0.88
N PRO A 38 20.06 -15.21 1.32
CA PRO A 38 21.29 -15.99 1.20
C PRO A 38 21.17 -17.32 1.97
N LYS A 39 21.59 -18.44 1.36
CA LYS A 39 21.60 -19.75 2.02
C LYS A 39 22.60 -19.81 3.17
N ASP A 40 23.79 -19.25 2.92
CA ASP A 40 24.86 -19.18 3.90
C ASP A 40 24.83 -17.86 4.69
N PRO A 41 25.27 -17.88 5.97
CA PRO A 41 25.47 -16.66 6.74
C PRO A 41 26.34 -15.63 6.04
N VAL A 42 25.81 -14.42 5.90
CA VAL A 42 26.55 -13.28 5.34
C VAL A 42 27.57 -12.78 6.36
N LYS A 43 28.85 -12.95 6.05
CA LYS A 43 29.96 -12.44 6.87
C LYS A 43 30.23 -10.98 6.53
N PRO A 44 30.40 -10.07 7.52
CA PRO A 44 30.62 -8.65 7.27
C PRO A 44 31.81 -8.35 6.33
N GLU A 45 32.85 -9.19 6.36
CA GLU A 45 34.08 -9.00 5.59
C GLU A 45 33.92 -9.37 4.11
N VAL A 46 32.99 -10.27 3.81
CA VAL A 46 32.75 -10.80 2.45
C VAL A 46 31.54 -10.10 1.81
N GLY A 47 30.57 -9.67 2.61
CA GLY A 47 29.33 -9.09 2.12
C GLY A 47 28.41 -10.13 1.48
N MET A 48 27.37 -9.65 0.79
CA MET A 48 26.41 -10.50 0.11
C MET A 48 27.08 -11.31 -1.01
N PRO A 49 26.75 -12.61 -1.19
CA PRO A 49 27.25 -13.40 -2.31
C PRO A 49 27.04 -12.69 -3.66
N GLU A 50 28.05 -12.71 -4.53
CA GLU A 50 27.85 -12.24 -5.90
C GLU A 50 26.99 -13.23 -6.66
N SER A 51 25.84 -12.79 -7.17
CA SER A 51 25.04 -13.64 -8.06
C SER A 51 25.82 -13.87 -9.36
N ARG A 52 26.17 -15.13 -9.66
CA ARG A 52 26.74 -15.56 -10.96
C ARG A 52 25.68 -15.58 -12.06
N TRP A 53 25.10 -14.39 -12.33
CA TRP A 53 24.03 -14.20 -13.32
C TRP A 53 24.39 -14.73 -14.71
N SER A 54 25.67 -14.64 -15.09
CA SER A 54 26.22 -15.11 -16.36
C SER A 54 26.07 -16.62 -16.62
N LEU A 55 25.76 -17.42 -15.59
CA LEU A 55 25.51 -18.86 -15.72
C LEU A 55 24.05 -19.25 -15.44
N GLY A 56 23.16 -18.28 -15.19
CA GLY A 56 21.74 -18.53 -14.91
C GLY A 56 21.44 -19.26 -13.59
N LEU A 57 22.46 -19.51 -12.76
CA LEU A 57 22.34 -20.25 -11.50
C LEU A 57 22.20 -19.26 -10.32
N ARG A 58 21.13 -19.43 -9.54
CA ARG A 58 20.87 -18.70 -8.29
C ARG A 58 21.14 -19.60 -7.09
N ASP A 59 22.19 -20.40 -7.15
CA ASP A 59 22.39 -21.51 -6.22
C ASP A 59 22.65 -21.05 -4.78
N ASP A 60 23.15 -19.83 -4.59
CA ASP A 60 23.51 -19.29 -3.27
C ASP A 60 22.32 -18.65 -2.53
N TYR A 61 21.12 -18.64 -3.14
CA TYR A 61 19.95 -17.93 -2.62
C TYR A 61 18.68 -18.79 -2.66
N ASP A 62 17.85 -18.59 -1.64
CA ASP A 62 16.45 -19.03 -1.64
C ASP A 62 15.53 -17.86 -2.01
N VAL A 63 14.56 -18.11 -2.88
CA VAL A 63 13.56 -17.12 -3.26
C VAL A 63 12.47 -17.10 -2.19
N ILE A 64 12.34 -15.97 -1.49
CA ILE A 64 11.29 -15.79 -0.48
C ILE A 64 10.00 -15.33 -1.17
N ASP A 65 10.06 -14.22 -1.90
CA ASP A 65 8.88 -13.67 -2.58
C ASP A 65 9.23 -13.29 -4.02
N ASN A 66 8.27 -13.47 -4.93
CA ASN A 66 8.40 -12.97 -6.29
C ASN A 66 7.03 -12.52 -6.82
N THR A 67 6.84 -11.22 -6.97
CA THR A 67 5.57 -10.61 -7.45
C THR A 67 5.06 -11.18 -8.78
N ARG A 68 5.94 -11.74 -9.62
CA ARG A 68 5.56 -12.33 -10.92
C ARG A 68 5.07 -13.77 -10.81
N ARG A 69 5.39 -14.48 -9.71
CA ARG A 69 4.87 -15.83 -9.45
C ARG A 69 3.47 -15.74 -8.87
N SER A 70 2.63 -16.73 -9.12
CA SER A 70 1.35 -16.88 -8.44
C SER A 70 1.54 -17.26 -6.97
N TRP A 71 0.49 -17.07 -6.17
CA TRP A 71 0.43 -17.58 -4.80
C TRP A 71 0.72 -19.10 -4.75
N PRO A 72 1.43 -19.64 -3.74
CA PRO A 72 1.89 -18.99 -2.51
C PRO A 72 3.26 -18.28 -2.60
N GLY A 73 4.06 -18.55 -3.63
CA GLY A 73 5.43 -18.01 -3.77
C GLY A 73 5.51 -16.61 -4.40
N GLY A 74 4.38 -15.91 -4.49
CA GLY A 74 4.24 -14.63 -5.18
C GLY A 74 2.81 -14.12 -5.19
N TYR A 75 2.56 -13.04 -5.93
CA TYR A 75 1.26 -12.34 -5.95
C TYR A 75 0.58 -12.31 -7.33
N GLY A 76 1.27 -12.76 -8.38
CA GLY A 76 0.78 -12.82 -9.76
C GLY A 76 0.59 -11.46 -10.45
N LYS A 77 0.92 -10.36 -9.78
CA LYS A 77 0.73 -8.99 -10.27
C LYS A 77 1.78 -8.03 -9.67
N PRO A 78 2.07 -6.90 -10.33
CA PRO A 78 2.90 -5.86 -9.72
C PRO A 78 2.25 -5.28 -8.46
N LEU A 79 3.07 -4.72 -7.59
CA LEU A 79 2.62 -3.98 -6.42
C LEU A 79 2.60 -2.47 -6.68
N GLU A 80 1.74 -1.81 -5.92
CA GLU A 80 1.64 -0.36 -5.87
C GLU A 80 2.14 0.15 -4.52
N LEU A 81 2.99 1.18 -4.55
CA LEU A 81 3.42 1.92 -3.38
C LEU A 81 3.09 3.40 -3.56
N ILE A 82 2.55 4.01 -2.51
CA ILE A 82 2.26 5.45 -2.47
C ILE A 82 3.23 6.10 -1.48
N PHE A 83 4.03 7.03 -1.99
CA PHE A 83 5.08 7.70 -1.23
C PHE A 83 4.54 8.61 -0.12
N GLY A 84 5.26 8.66 1.00
CA GLY A 84 4.92 9.54 2.13
C GLY A 84 3.71 9.09 2.96
N LYS A 85 3.15 7.90 2.68
CA LYS A 85 2.27 7.20 3.61
C LYS A 85 3.16 6.38 4.55
N LYS A 86 2.73 6.16 5.80
CA LYS A 86 3.49 5.32 6.75
C LYS A 86 3.46 3.86 6.30
N PHE A 87 4.26 3.51 5.30
CA PHE A 87 4.40 2.14 4.84
C PHE A 87 5.12 1.31 5.90
N GLN A 88 4.73 0.05 6.04
CA GLN A 88 5.29 -0.83 7.08
C GLN A 88 6.76 -1.21 6.80
N LEU A 89 7.29 -0.88 5.61
CA LEU A 89 8.68 -1.14 5.21
C LEU A 89 9.30 0.07 4.50
N PRO A 90 9.70 1.13 5.25
CA PRO A 90 10.14 2.42 4.68
C PRO A 90 11.32 2.33 3.70
N VAL A 91 12.17 1.32 3.85
CA VAL A 91 13.32 1.11 2.96
C VAL A 91 12.92 0.93 1.50
N PHE A 92 11.71 0.40 1.21
CA PHE A 92 11.20 0.28 -0.16
C PHE A 92 11.02 1.64 -0.84
N GLU A 93 10.51 2.64 -0.11
CA GLU A 93 10.40 4.01 -0.65
C GLU A 93 11.79 4.54 -1.02
N THR A 94 12.79 4.27 -0.17
CA THR A 94 14.15 4.75 -0.44
C THR A 94 14.78 4.06 -1.64
N CYS A 95 14.59 2.75 -1.78
CA CYS A 95 15.07 2.00 -2.95
C CYS A 95 14.43 2.55 -4.24
N LEU A 96 13.09 2.63 -4.29
CA LEU A 96 12.35 3.04 -5.47
C LEU A 96 12.60 4.52 -5.84
N ARG A 97 12.78 5.41 -4.86
CA ARG A 97 13.12 6.83 -5.08
C ARG A 97 14.39 7.04 -5.90
N SER A 98 15.30 6.05 -5.89
CA SER A 98 16.56 6.12 -6.62
C SER A 98 16.47 5.61 -8.06
N MET A 99 15.33 5.07 -8.49
CA MET A 99 15.20 4.33 -9.75
C MET A 99 14.57 5.18 -10.86
N LEU A 100 15.04 4.98 -12.09
CA LEU A 100 14.36 5.43 -13.31
C LEU A 100 13.19 4.49 -13.67
N VAL A 101 12.22 5.00 -14.44
CA VAL A 101 11.16 4.16 -15.00
C VAL A 101 11.76 3.09 -15.93
N ASP A 102 11.24 1.87 -15.89
CA ASP A 102 11.76 0.68 -16.59
C ASP A 102 13.14 0.19 -16.08
N GLU A 103 13.67 0.77 -14.99
CA GLU A 103 14.91 0.31 -14.37
C GLU A 103 14.72 -1.02 -13.65
N VAL A 104 15.71 -1.91 -13.78
CA VAL A 104 15.84 -3.11 -12.94
C VAL A 104 17.07 -2.94 -12.05
N SER A 105 16.87 -2.93 -10.74
CA SER A 105 17.96 -2.73 -9.77
C SER A 105 17.91 -3.74 -8.65
N GLN A 106 19.09 -4.21 -8.28
CA GLN A 106 19.36 -5.00 -7.10
C GLN A 106 19.64 -4.07 -5.92
N PHE A 107 19.07 -4.39 -4.77
CA PHE A 107 19.33 -3.74 -3.49
C PHE A 107 19.65 -4.79 -2.44
N ASP A 108 20.84 -4.72 -1.88
CA ASP A 108 21.25 -5.54 -0.74
C ASP A 108 20.96 -4.74 0.53
N ILE A 109 19.98 -5.19 1.32
CA ILE A 109 19.43 -4.45 2.46
C ILE A 109 19.86 -5.12 3.76
N GLU A 110 20.41 -4.34 4.69
CA GLU A 110 20.82 -4.82 6.01
C GLU A 110 19.63 -5.23 6.88
N LEU A 111 19.89 -6.16 7.81
CA LEU A 111 18.89 -6.72 8.70
C LEU A 111 18.13 -5.66 9.52
N SER A 112 18.78 -4.55 9.90
CA SER A 112 18.16 -3.49 10.70
C SER A 112 16.98 -2.79 10.01
N GLU A 113 16.91 -2.86 8.68
CA GLU A 113 15.81 -2.28 7.88
C GLU A 113 14.67 -3.28 7.62
N LEU A 114 14.82 -4.54 8.04
CA LEU A 114 13.99 -5.67 7.60
C LEU A 114 13.15 -6.30 8.73
N CYS A 115 13.16 -5.74 9.93
CA CYS A 115 12.43 -6.27 11.09
C CYS A 115 10.94 -6.51 10.81
N THR A 116 10.31 -5.67 9.99
CA THR A 116 8.88 -5.77 9.66
C THR A 116 8.62 -6.59 8.39
N TYR A 117 9.65 -6.96 7.63
CA TYR A 117 9.50 -7.61 6.33
C TYR A 117 8.66 -8.91 6.39
N PRO A 118 8.90 -9.85 7.33
CA PRO A 118 8.10 -11.08 7.38
C PRO A 118 6.60 -10.81 7.54
N MET A 119 6.23 -9.82 8.35
CA MET A 119 4.82 -9.46 8.56
C MET A 119 4.21 -8.79 7.33
N VAL A 120 4.97 -7.95 6.64
CA VAL A 120 4.52 -7.31 5.39
C VAL A 120 4.33 -8.36 4.30
N SER A 121 5.29 -9.27 4.13
CA SER A 121 5.17 -10.38 3.17
C SER A 121 3.97 -11.26 3.48
N LYS A 122 3.76 -11.65 4.75
CA LYS A 122 2.57 -12.41 5.17
C LYS A 122 1.27 -11.72 4.72
N LYS A 123 1.12 -10.42 5.00
CA LYS A 123 -0.08 -9.66 4.61
C LYS A 123 -0.28 -9.66 3.09
N LEU A 124 0.80 -9.46 2.33
CA LEU A 124 0.73 -9.49 0.87
C LEU A 124 0.34 -10.87 0.33
N ARG A 125 0.87 -11.96 0.92
CA ARG A 125 0.49 -13.33 0.57
C ARG A 125 -0.96 -13.63 0.90
N ASP A 126 -1.43 -13.22 2.07
CA ASP A 126 -2.82 -13.41 2.51
C ASP A 126 -3.80 -12.68 1.59
N LEU A 127 -3.47 -11.46 1.16
CA LEU A 127 -4.27 -10.70 0.17
C LEU A 127 -4.28 -11.33 -1.23
N ALA A 128 -3.19 -12.01 -1.62
CA ALA A 128 -3.09 -12.69 -2.91
C ALA A 128 -3.67 -14.12 -2.89
N LYS A 129 -3.98 -14.66 -1.72
CA LYS A 129 -4.51 -16.02 -1.56
C LYS A 129 -5.87 -16.12 -2.27
N PRO A 130 -6.06 -17.11 -3.16
CA PRO A 130 -7.37 -17.34 -3.77
C PRO A 130 -8.41 -17.62 -2.68
N HIS A 131 -9.48 -16.84 -2.64
CA HIS A 131 -10.57 -17.09 -1.72
C HIS A 131 -11.40 -18.25 -2.28
N ASP A 132 -11.45 -19.38 -1.57
CA ASP A 132 -12.43 -20.42 -1.88
C ASP A 132 -13.83 -19.81 -1.72
N LYS A 133 -14.71 -20.06 -2.69
CA LYS A 133 -16.13 -19.66 -2.67
C LYS A 133 -16.95 -20.49 -1.67
N GLY A 134 -16.36 -20.88 -0.55
CA GLY A 134 -17.00 -21.54 0.58
C GLY A 134 -17.03 -20.57 1.74
N HIS A 135 -18.22 -20.29 2.25
CA HIS A 135 -18.48 -19.41 3.39
C HIS A 135 -17.45 -19.59 4.52
N SER A 136 -16.55 -18.63 4.66
CA SER A 136 -15.86 -18.39 5.92
C SER A 136 -15.78 -16.88 6.07
N HIS A 137 -16.61 -16.35 6.97
CA HIS A 137 -16.40 -15.05 7.55
C HIS A 137 -15.12 -15.14 8.39
N GLY A 138 -13.97 -15.08 7.71
CA GLY A 138 -12.68 -14.97 8.36
C GLY A 138 -12.66 -13.63 9.06
N HIS A 139 -12.79 -13.66 10.39
CA HIS A 139 -12.48 -12.51 11.23
C HIS A 139 -11.17 -11.91 10.75
N ASP A 140 -11.23 -10.64 10.35
CA ASP A 140 -10.07 -9.80 10.10
C ASP A 140 -9.20 -9.93 11.34
N SER A 141 -8.13 -10.74 11.25
CA SER A 141 -7.39 -11.18 12.43
C SER A 141 -6.58 -10.00 12.92
N HIS A 142 -7.19 -9.22 13.80
CA HIS A 142 -6.51 -8.27 14.64
C HIS A 142 -5.34 -9.03 15.28
N MET A 143 -4.10 -8.66 14.94
CA MET A 143 -2.91 -9.33 15.47
C MET A 143 -2.90 -9.20 16.99
N CYS A 144 -3.43 -10.19 17.68
CA CYS A 144 -3.23 -10.38 19.12
C CYS A 144 -1.83 -10.91 19.34
N ALA A 145 -1.21 -10.56 20.48
CA ALA A 145 0.12 -11.03 20.86
C ALA A 145 0.26 -12.58 20.83
N ALA A 146 -0.84 -13.31 21.03
CA ALA A 146 -0.90 -14.77 20.94
C ALA A 146 -0.71 -15.32 19.51
N ALA A 147 -1.08 -14.55 18.46
CA ALA A 147 -0.89 -14.97 17.07
C ALA A 147 0.58 -14.95 16.63
N LEU A 148 1.41 -14.11 17.26
CA LEU A 148 2.86 -14.09 17.02
C LEU A 148 3.55 -15.38 17.48
N SER A 149 3.00 -16.06 18.48
CA SER A 149 3.54 -17.34 18.98
C SER A 149 3.30 -18.53 18.03
N ALA A 150 2.39 -18.39 17.06
CA ALA A 150 2.03 -19.46 16.11
C ALA A 150 2.82 -19.39 14.79
N GLY A 151 3.67 -18.39 14.61
CA GLY A 151 4.34 -18.11 13.33
C GLY A 151 3.45 -17.37 12.34
N THR A 152 3.96 -17.19 11.13
CA THR A 152 3.26 -16.55 10.00
C THR A 152 2.34 -17.51 9.26
N GLY A 153 2.56 -18.83 9.40
CA GLY A 153 1.89 -19.86 8.60
C GLY A 153 2.52 -20.08 7.22
N TYR A 154 3.70 -19.49 6.98
CA TYR A 154 4.50 -19.68 5.77
C TYR A 154 5.93 -20.08 6.16
N ASP A 155 6.36 -21.28 5.77
CA ASP A 155 7.63 -21.86 6.20
C ASP A 155 8.83 -20.95 5.90
N GLU A 156 8.87 -20.30 4.74
CA GLU A 156 9.99 -19.44 4.37
C GLU A 156 10.08 -18.17 5.23
N LEU A 157 8.94 -17.64 5.67
CA LEU A 157 8.86 -16.46 6.54
C LEU A 157 9.15 -16.85 8.00
N ASP A 158 8.70 -18.02 8.43
CA ASP A 158 8.97 -18.56 9.76
C ASP A 158 10.45 -18.90 9.94
N GLU A 159 11.08 -19.44 8.90
CA GLU A 159 12.52 -19.62 8.86
C GLU A 159 13.27 -18.29 8.88
N LEU A 160 12.82 -17.29 8.12
CA LEU A 160 13.42 -15.94 8.13
C LEU A 160 13.29 -15.25 9.50
N MET A 161 12.20 -15.48 10.23
CA MET A 161 12.06 -14.98 11.60
C MET A 161 12.98 -15.70 12.58
N ARG A 162 13.19 -17.01 12.42
CA ARG A 162 14.07 -17.81 13.27
C ARG A 162 15.55 -17.54 13.02
N ASP A 163 15.91 -17.35 11.75
CA ASP A 163 17.27 -17.04 11.29
C ASP A 163 17.24 -15.77 10.42
N PRO A 164 17.19 -14.57 11.06
CA PRO A 164 17.13 -13.31 10.32
C PRO A 164 18.43 -13.06 9.56
N ARG A 165 18.28 -12.73 8.27
CA ARG A 165 19.39 -12.43 7.35
C ARG A 165 19.17 -11.06 6.71
N PRO A 166 20.26 -10.38 6.31
CA PRO A 166 20.10 -9.33 5.31
C PRO A 166 19.53 -9.97 4.02
N LEU A 167 18.79 -9.20 3.24
CA LEU A 167 18.08 -9.71 2.06
C LEU A 167 18.46 -8.94 0.81
N ARG A 168 18.44 -9.64 -0.33
CA ARG A 168 18.60 -9.04 -1.66
C ARG A 168 17.24 -8.87 -2.31
N PHE A 169 16.93 -7.63 -2.69
CA PHE A 169 15.72 -7.28 -3.43
C PHE A 169 16.08 -6.95 -4.86
N ILE A 170 15.34 -7.48 -5.82
CA ILE A 170 15.44 -7.10 -7.23
C ILE A 170 14.14 -6.39 -7.59
N PHE A 171 14.20 -5.07 -7.76
CA PHE A 171 13.05 -4.27 -8.20
C PHE A 171 13.08 -4.08 -9.71
N HIS A 172 11.89 -4.07 -10.31
CA HIS A 172 11.66 -3.59 -11.65
C HIS A 172 10.55 -2.53 -11.61
N LEU A 173 10.94 -1.27 -11.76
CA LEU A 173 10.02 -0.13 -11.67
C LEU A 173 9.29 0.03 -13.00
N LEU A 174 7.98 -0.20 -13.03
CA LEU A 174 7.19 -0.20 -14.27
C LEU A 174 6.74 1.21 -14.63
N SER A 175 6.21 1.96 -13.67
CA SER A 175 5.70 3.31 -13.89
C SER A 175 5.66 4.11 -12.60
N VAL A 176 5.68 5.43 -12.77
CA VAL A 176 5.46 6.40 -11.70
C VAL A 176 4.36 7.36 -12.14
N THR A 177 3.38 7.58 -11.27
CA THR A 177 2.21 8.43 -11.53
C THR A 177 2.16 9.51 -10.46
N GLN A 178 2.03 10.77 -10.89
CA GLN A 178 1.98 11.91 -9.98
C GLN A 178 0.61 11.99 -9.27
N PRO A 179 0.53 12.59 -8.06
CA PRO A 179 -0.70 12.69 -7.30
C PRO A 179 -1.90 13.28 -8.08
N GLU A 180 -1.64 14.19 -9.01
CA GLU A 180 -2.68 14.86 -9.82
C GLU A 180 -3.14 14.01 -11.02
N GLU A 181 -2.40 12.94 -11.34
CA GLU A 181 -2.67 12.07 -12.48
C GLU A 181 -3.54 10.85 -12.10
N TYR A 182 -3.90 10.70 -10.82
CA TYR A 182 -4.81 9.64 -10.37
C TYR A 182 -5.78 10.11 -9.29
N GLU A 183 -6.96 9.50 -9.25
CA GLU A 183 -7.90 9.69 -8.15
C GLU A 183 -7.51 8.76 -6.99
N ALA A 184 -7.08 9.33 -5.86
CA ALA A 184 -6.75 8.57 -4.68
C ALA A 184 -8.01 7.94 -4.06
N GLU A 185 -7.94 6.65 -3.75
CA GLU A 185 -9.04 5.95 -3.09
C GLU A 185 -9.24 6.48 -1.66
N GLY A 186 -10.47 6.40 -1.14
CA GLY A 186 -10.82 6.98 0.16
C GLY A 186 -9.97 6.48 1.35
N TRP A 187 -9.38 5.28 1.27
CA TRP A 187 -8.45 4.75 2.28
C TRP A 187 -7.04 5.33 2.18
N GLN A 188 -6.65 5.87 1.02
CA GLN A 188 -5.34 6.45 0.77
C GLN A 188 -5.23 7.88 1.32
N LEU A 189 -6.35 8.57 1.55
CA LEU A 189 -6.39 9.94 2.05
C LEU A 189 -6.05 10.03 3.56
N THR A 190 -5.21 11.00 3.93
CA THR A 190 -4.99 11.40 5.33
C THR A 190 -6.25 12.03 5.93
N SER A 191 -6.30 12.22 7.26
CA SER A 191 -7.45 12.88 7.89
C SER A 191 -7.71 14.28 7.31
N GLU A 192 -6.65 15.06 7.09
CA GLU A 192 -6.72 16.40 6.51
C GLU A 192 -7.22 16.37 5.05
N GLU A 193 -6.63 15.49 4.22
CA GLU A 193 -7.07 15.30 2.82
C GLU A 193 -8.52 14.84 2.74
N LYS A 194 -8.98 13.98 3.67
CA LYS A 194 -10.39 13.58 3.78
C LYS A 194 -11.28 14.79 4.06
N ILE A 195 -10.95 15.61 5.06
CA ILE A 195 -11.75 16.80 5.42
C ILE A 195 -11.86 17.76 4.23
N GLN A 196 -10.75 18.07 3.56
CA GLN A 196 -10.76 18.99 2.41
C GLN A 196 -11.57 18.45 1.23
N SER A 197 -11.46 17.15 0.99
CA SER A 197 -12.10 16.51 -0.15
C SER A 197 -13.62 16.29 0.03
N VAL A 198 -14.14 16.30 1.26
CA VAL A 198 -15.58 16.29 1.55
C VAL A 198 -16.28 17.47 0.89
N GLU A 199 -15.70 18.67 1.01
CA GLU A 199 -16.29 19.88 0.41
C GLU A 199 -16.26 19.81 -1.12
N THR A 200 -15.17 19.29 -1.69
CA THR A 200 -15.04 19.09 -3.15
C THR A 200 -16.12 18.13 -3.66
N LEU A 201 -16.32 16.99 -2.99
CA LEU A 201 -17.36 16.02 -3.36
C LEU A 201 -18.78 16.60 -3.21
N ARG A 202 -19.02 17.39 -2.16
CA ARG A 202 -20.30 18.09 -1.97
C ARG A 202 -20.59 19.04 -3.15
N LEU A 203 -19.60 19.83 -3.57
CA LEU A 203 -19.75 20.75 -4.71
C LEU A 203 -19.94 20.00 -6.03
N GLN A 204 -19.22 18.90 -6.26
CA GLN A 204 -19.42 18.03 -7.43
C GLN A 204 -20.83 17.42 -7.45
N GLY A 205 -21.32 16.93 -6.30
CA GLY A 205 -22.68 16.44 -6.13
C GLY A 205 -23.71 17.53 -6.43
N ASN A 206 -23.51 18.75 -5.94
CA ASN A 206 -24.40 19.89 -6.21
C ASN A 206 -24.44 20.23 -7.71
N GLN A 207 -23.29 20.18 -8.39
CA GLN A 207 -23.20 20.41 -9.82
C GLN A 207 -23.98 19.34 -10.60
N LEU A 208 -23.79 18.06 -10.28
CA LEU A 208 -24.53 16.95 -10.89
C LEU A 208 -26.04 17.04 -10.63
N PHE A 209 -26.43 17.44 -9.41
CA PHE A 209 -27.82 17.67 -9.03
C PHE A 209 -28.46 18.76 -9.90
N SER A 210 -27.78 19.89 -10.10
CA SER A 210 -28.28 20.98 -10.96
C SER A 210 -28.44 20.56 -12.42
N GLN A 211 -27.69 19.55 -12.87
CA GLN A 211 -27.81 18.91 -14.18
C GLN A 211 -28.88 17.80 -14.22
N LYS A 212 -29.63 17.59 -13.13
CA LYS A 212 -30.63 16.53 -12.95
C LYS A 212 -30.05 15.10 -13.06
N LYS A 213 -28.74 14.94 -12.85
CA LYS A 213 -28.06 13.65 -12.81
C LYS A 213 -28.06 13.12 -11.37
N TYR A 214 -29.25 12.73 -10.90
CA TYR A 214 -29.48 12.47 -9.49
C TYR A 214 -28.70 11.25 -8.98
N GLU A 215 -28.61 10.18 -9.75
CA GLU A 215 -27.87 8.96 -9.40
C GLU A 215 -26.37 9.21 -9.26
N GLU A 216 -25.78 10.01 -10.16
CA GLU A 216 -24.37 10.41 -10.08
C GLU A 216 -24.14 11.33 -8.86
N ALA A 217 -25.08 12.25 -8.58
CA ALA A 217 -25.02 13.11 -7.40
C ALA A 217 -25.10 12.31 -6.09
N ILE A 218 -25.99 11.31 -6.02
CA ILE A 218 -26.12 10.37 -4.88
C ILE A 218 -24.77 9.70 -4.59
N ASN A 219 -24.09 9.20 -5.63
CA ASN A 219 -22.80 8.55 -5.46
C ASN A 219 -21.76 9.50 -4.85
N LYS A 220 -21.71 10.77 -5.31
CA LYS A 220 -20.78 11.77 -4.77
C LYS A 220 -21.10 12.17 -3.32
N TYR A 221 -22.37 12.31 -2.96
CA TYR A 221 -22.75 12.60 -1.56
C TYR A 221 -22.48 11.40 -0.64
N ARG A 222 -22.77 10.17 -1.06
CA ARG A 222 -22.44 8.95 -0.30
C ARG A 222 -20.93 8.82 -0.09
N GLU A 223 -20.13 9.13 -1.11
CA GLU A 223 -18.67 9.13 -1.00
C GLU A 223 -18.18 10.18 0.02
N ALA A 224 -18.79 11.37 0.05
CA ALA A 224 -18.45 12.42 1.02
C ALA A 224 -18.81 12.01 2.45
N LEU A 225 -20.00 11.41 2.64
CA LEU A 225 -20.44 10.87 3.93
C LEU A 225 -19.49 9.78 4.44
N GLY A 226 -19.11 8.82 3.60
CA GLY A 226 -18.17 7.77 4.01
C GLY A 226 -16.79 8.31 4.47
N ARG A 227 -16.35 9.43 3.89
CA ARG A 227 -15.12 10.13 4.35
C ARG A 227 -15.33 10.76 5.73
N LEU A 228 -16.46 11.42 5.97
CA LEU A 228 -16.80 12.00 7.27
C LEU A 228 -16.96 10.93 8.34
N ASP A 229 -17.68 9.84 8.07
CA ASP A 229 -17.88 8.75 9.03
C ASP A 229 -16.56 8.17 9.51
N THR A 230 -15.58 8.00 8.62
CA THR A 230 -14.24 7.52 8.98
C THR A 230 -13.50 8.48 9.92
N LEU A 231 -13.74 9.79 9.80
CA LEU A 231 -13.14 10.81 10.65
C LEU A 231 -13.85 10.87 12.00
N ILE A 232 -15.18 10.88 11.99
CA ILE A 232 -16.04 10.92 13.18
C ILE A 232 -15.74 9.73 14.11
N LEU A 233 -15.49 8.54 13.55
CA LEU A 233 -15.11 7.34 14.33
C LEU A 233 -13.81 7.48 15.12
N ARG A 234 -12.95 8.45 14.78
CA ARG A 234 -11.70 8.73 15.50
C ARG A 234 -11.89 9.74 16.63
N GLU A 235 -12.96 10.53 16.58
CA GLU A 235 -13.24 11.58 17.54
C GLU A 235 -14.23 11.10 18.60
N LYS A 236 -14.14 11.69 19.79
CA LYS A 236 -15.01 11.33 20.91
C LYS A 236 -16.34 12.09 20.78
N PRO A 237 -17.49 11.41 20.84
CA PRO A 237 -18.79 12.07 20.79
C PRO A 237 -18.94 13.20 21.81
N GLY A 238 -19.41 14.36 21.35
CA GLY A 238 -19.64 15.55 22.16
C GLY A 238 -18.42 16.46 22.39
N GLU A 239 -17.25 16.11 21.87
CA GLU A 239 -16.11 17.05 21.83
C GLU A 239 -16.26 18.03 20.64
N PRO A 240 -15.67 19.24 20.71
CA PRO A 240 -15.82 20.26 19.68
C PRO A 240 -15.45 19.79 18.26
N GLU A 241 -14.40 18.98 18.13
CA GLU A 241 -13.91 18.42 16.88
C GLU A 241 -14.91 17.42 16.28
N TRP A 242 -15.53 16.60 17.13
CA TRP A 242 -16.59 15.66 16.72
C TRP A 242 -17.81 16.43 16.23
N GLU A 243 -18.24 17.46 16.96
CA GLU A 243 -19.40 18.27 16.58
C GLU A 243 -19.16 19.04 15.28
N GLU A 244 -17.93 19.49 15.02
CA GLU A 244 -17.59 20.15 13.76
C GLU A 244 -17.72 19.22 12.55
N LEU A 245 -17.24 17.98 12.70
CA LEU A 245 -17.39 16.96 11.66
C LEU A 245 -18.86 16.57 11.46
N ASP A 246 -19.60 16.36 12.54
CA ASP A 246 -21.01 15.97 12.47
C ASP A 246 -21.88 17.06 11.83
N ARG A 247 -21.61 18.34 12.10
CA ARG A 247 -22.32 19.46 11.43
C ARG A 247 -22.21 19.42 9.90
N LYS A 248 -21.12 18.89 9.34
CA LYS A 248 -20.93 18.79 7.88
C LYS A 248 -21.89 17.74 7.28
N ASN A 249 -22.27 16.70 8.03
CA ASN A 249 -23.21 15.67 7.59
C ASN A 249 -24.59 16.25 7.25
N ILE A 250 -25.03 17.28 7.97
CA ILE A 250 -26.38 17.87 7.81
C ILE A 250 -26.63 18.27 6.35
N SER A 251 -25.67 18.97 5.74
CA SER A 251 -25.80 19.44 4.35
C SER A 251 -25.79 18.28 3.34
N LEU A 252 -25.01 17.24 3.61
CA LEU A 252 -24.89 16.07 2.73
C LEU A 252 -26.13 15.18 2.79
N TYR A 253 -26.63 14.88 3.99
CA TYR A 253 -27.87 14.12 4.15
C TYR A 253 -29.06 14.86 3.55
N SER A 254 -29.17 16.18 3.78
CA SER A 254 -30.24 16.98 3.18
C SER A 254 -30.20 16.92 1.65
N ASN A 255 -29.02 17.08 1.04
CA ASN A 255 -28.87 16.99 -0.40
C ASN A 255 -29.13 15.57 -0.94
N LEU A 256 -28.72 14.55 -0.19
CA LEU A 256 -28.91 13.14 -0.53
C LEU A 256 -30.39 12.75 -0.51
N SER A 257 -31.12 13.09 0.56
CA SER A 257 -32.57 12.92 0.67
C SER A 257 -33.29 13.60 -0.50
N GLN A 258 -32.88 14.82 -0.84
CA GLN A 258 -33.44 15.53 -1.99
C GLN A 258 -33.21 14.78 -3.31
N CYS A 259 -32.06 14.14 -3.50
CA CYS A 259 -31.82 13.30 -4.68
C CYS A 259 -32.71 12.06 -4.70
N TYR A 260 -32.84 11.36 -3.56
CA TYR A 260 -33.70 10.17 -3.48
C TYR A 260 -35.16 10.47 -3.80
N LEU A 261 -35.68 11.61 -3.32
CA LEU A 261 -37.02 12.08 -3.68
C LEU A 261 -37.15 12.29 -5.20
N ASN A 262 -36.12 12.83 -5.87
CA ASN A 262 -36.15 13.04 -7.33
C ASN A 262 -36.11 11.73 -8.14
N VAL A 263 -35.44 10.69 -7.64
CA VAL A 263 -35.42 9.35 -8.26
C VAL A 263 -36.58 8.45 -7.81
N GLY A 264 -37.47 8.95 -6.95
CA GLY A 264 -38.65 8.24 -6.45
C GLY A 264 -38.35 7.18 -5.38
N ASN A 265 -37.16 7.17 -4.79
CA ASN A 265 -36.79 6.24 -3.73
C ASN A 265 -37.20 6.79 -2.35
N MET A 266 -38.48 6.66 -2.02
CA MET A 266 -39.05 7.16 -0.76
C MET A 266 -38.54 6.45 0.51
N TYR A 267 -37.91 5.29 0.37
CA TYR A 267 -37.40 4.53 1.51
C TYR A 267 -36.03 5.04 1.97
N GLU A 268 -35.17 5.41 1.03
CA GLU A 268 -33.84 5.95 1.29
C GLU A 268 -33.85 7.47 1.54
N ALA A 269 -34.90 8.18 1.11
CA ALA A 269 -35.08 9.62 1.27
C ALA A 269 -35.32 10.05 2.72
#